data_AF-A0A0G0URB9-F1
#
_entry.id   AF-A0A0G0URB9-F1
#
_cell.length_a   1.000
_cell.length_b   1.000
_cell.length_c   1.000
_cell.angle_alpha   90.00
_cell.angle_beta   90.00
_cell.angle_gamma   90.00
#
_symmetry.space_group_name_H-M   'P 1'
#
loop_
_entity.id
_entity.type
_entity.pdbx_description
1 polymer ?
#
loop_
_entity_poly.entity_id
_entity_poly.type
_entity_poly.pdbx_seq_one_letter_code
_entity_poly.pdbx_strand_id
1 'polypeptide(L)'
;MKHQLHICWLYPDLMSTYGDRGNIIVLQKRCEWRGIGVHIDCHGIDSPVSQITRADVLFMGGAQDRQQDMVSKDIAGKKTEEIRHKIEKGTPGLFICGAYQFLGKYYKAADGTKI
;
A
#
# COMPACT_ATOMS: atom_id res chain seq x y z
N MET A 1 10.89 -21.94 -8.97
CA MET A 1 10.88 -21.47 -7.57
C MET A 1 9.75 -22.18 -6.85
N LYS A 2 9.93 -22.65 -5.60
CA LYS A 2 8.93 -23.50 -4.92
C LYS A 2 7.70 -22.73 -4.42
N HIS A 3 7.83 -21.42 -4.19
CA HIS A 3 6.75 -20.53 -3.75
C HIS A 3 6.90 -19.14 -4.42
N GLN A 4 5.78 -18.44 -4.59
CA GLN A 4 5.71 -17.08 -5.11
C GLN A 4 4.86 -16.22 -4.17
N LEU A 5 5.28 -14.98 -3.95
CA LEU A 5 4.61 -13.99 -3.11
C LEU A 5 4.11 -12.83 -3.96
N HIS A 6 2.85 -12.47 -3.82
CA HIS A 6 2.22 -11.33 -4.48
C HIS A 6 2.18 -10.13 -3.53
N ILE A 7 2.97 -9.10 -3.83
CA ILE A 7 2.96 -7.85 -3.08
C ILE A 7 2.11 -6.83 -3.85
N CYS A 8 1.07 -6.31 -3.23
CA CYS A 8 0.33 -5.17 -3.76
C CYS A 8 0.92 -3.89 -3.17
N TRP A 9 1.68 -3.15 -4.00
CA TRP A 9 2.20 -1.83 -3.65
C TRP A 9 1.16 -0.80 -4.04
N LEU A 10 0.46 -0.28 -3.04
CA LEU A 10 -0.57 0.74 -3.16
C LEU A 10 0.07 2.11 -3.43
N TYR A 11 -0.36 2.71 -4.53
CA TYR A 11 -0.05 4.06 -5.02
C TYR A 11 1.45 4.39 -5.13
N PRO A 12 2.29 3.59 -5.80
CA PRO A 12 3.74 3.82 -5.86
C PRO A 12 4.12 5.19 -6.45
N ASP A 13 3.34 5.72 -7.40
CA ASP A 13 3.65 7.00 -8.04
C ASP A 13 3.31 8.21 -7.16
N LEU A 14 2.49 8.02 -6.12
CA LEU A 14 1.98 9.09 -5.25
C LEU A 14 2.47 8.94 -3.79
N MET A 15 2.64 7.70 -3.33
CA MET A 15 2.90 7.28 -1.94
C MET A 15 4.22 6.49 -1.85
N SER A 16 5.32 7.08 -2.33
CA SER A 16 6.68 6.48 -2.28
C SER A 16 7.78 7.46 -1.87
N THR A 17 7.41 8.54 -1.21
CA THR A 17 8.33 9.60 -0.81
C THR A 17 9.35 9.14 0.24
N TYR A 18 10.39 9.95 0.47
CA TYR A 18 11.38 9.75 1.54
C TYR A 18 12.09 8.38 1.57
N GLY A 19 12.19 7.71 0.42
CA GLY A 19 12.94 6.46 0.28
C GLY A 19 12.13 5.19 0.56
N ASP A 20 10.81 5.28 0.66
CA ASP A 20 9.95 4.12 0.99
C ASP A 20 10.02 2.98 -0.02
N ARG A 21 10.38 3.27 -1.28
CA ARG A 21 10.74 2.25 -2.28
C ARG A 21 11.82 1.28 -1.78
N GLY A 22 12.69 1.73 -0.89
CA GLY A 22 13.70 0.90 -0.23
C GLY A 22 13.09 -0.30 0.51
N ASN A 23 11.91 -0.15 1.12
CA ASN A 23 11.24 -1.27 1.80
C ASN A 23 10.87 -2.39 0.82
N ILE A 24 10.33 -2.03 -0.35
CA ILE A 24 10.00 -3.01 -1.40
C ILE A 24 11.25 -3.71 -1.92
N ILE A 25 12.33 -2.95 -2.19
CA ILE A 25 13.60 -3.51 -2.64
C ILE A 25 14.15 -4.50 -1.60
N VAL A 26 14.12 -4.13 -0.32
CA VAL A 26 14.56 -5.00 0.77
C VAL A 26 13.66 -6.24 0.89
N LEU A 27 12.34 -6.11 0.80
CA LEU A 27 11.42 -7.25 0.85
C LEU A 27 11.72 -8.24 -0.29
N GLN A 28 11.83 -7.73 -1.51
CA GLN A 28 12.15 -8.53 -2.69
C GLN A 28 13.48 -9.24 -2.50
N LYS A 29 14.53 -8.52 -2.09
CA LYS A 29 15.86 -9.09 -1.90
C LYS A 29 15.88 -10.16 -0.82
N ARG A 30 15.11 -9.94 0.25
CA ARG A 30 14.97 -10.93 1.31
C ARG A 30 14.27 -12.19 0.81
N CYS A 31 13.20 -12.09 0.02
CA CYS A 31 12.52 -13.25 -0.58
C CYS A 31 13.46 -14.03 -1.52
N GLU A 32 14.22 -13.33 -2.37
CA GLU A 32 15.21 -13.93 -3.28
C GLU A 32 16.23 -14.79 -2.53
N TRP A 33 16.78 -14.29 -1.41
CA TRP A 33 17.72 -15.06 -0.58
C TRP A 33 17.14 -16.33 0.03
N ARG A 34 15.81 -16.48 0.07
CA ARG A 34 15.13 -17.70 0.53
C ARG A 34 14.56 -18.53 -0.63
N GLY A 35 14.86 -18.16 -1.89
CA GLY A 35 14.34 -18.86 -3.06
C GLY A 35 12.83 -18.68 -3.28
N ILE A 36 12.26 -17.58 -2.77
CA ILE A 36 10.84 -17.20 -2.93
C ILE A 36 10.75 -16.19 -4.08
N GLY A 37 9.94 -16.49 -5.09
CA GLY A 37 9.66 -15.55 -6.17
C GLY A 37 8.76 -14.41 -5.68
N VAL A 38 8.93 -13.20 -6.23
CA VAL A 38 8.11 -12.05 -5.86
C VAL A 38 7.49 -11.46 -7.12
N HIS A 39 6.18 -11.28 -7.09
CA HIS A 39 5.44 -10.48 -8.06
C HIS A 39 4.94 -9.22 -7.37
N ILE A 40 5.25 -8.05 -7.93
CA ILE A 40 4.84 -6.76 -7.36
C ILE A 40 3.81 -6.13 -8.28
N ASP A 41 2.58 -6.00 -7.79
CA ASP A 41 1.53 -5.24 -8.45
C ASP A 41 1.60 -3.78 -7.99
N CYS A 42 1.88 -2.88 -8.93
CA CYS A 42 1.79 -1.43 -8.71
C CYS A 42 0.33 -1.00 -8.84
N HIS A 43 -0.32 -0.72 -7.71
CA HIS A 43 -1.76 -0.44 -7.63
C HIS A 43 -2.02 1.07 -7.53
N GLY A 44 -2.35 1.73 -8.64
CA GLY A 44 -2.62 3.17 -8.71
C GLY A 44 -4.11 3.54 -8.66
N ILE A 45 -4.43 4.75 -9.12
CA ILE A 45 -5.79 5.32 -9.16
C ILE A 45 -6.75 4.46 -10.00
N ASP A 46 -6.35 4.01 -11.19
CA ASP A 46 -7.24 3.24 -12.06
C ASP A 46 -7.04 1.72 -11.95
N SER A 47 -6.25 1.26 -10.97
CA SER A 47 -5.97 -0.16 -10.80
C SER A 47 -7.20 -0.95 -10.32
N PRO A 48 -7.44 -2.16 -10.85
CA PRO A 48 -8.59 -2.95 -10.46
C PRO A 48 -8.41 -3.52 -9.05
N VAL A 49 -9.51 -3.55 -8.29
CA VAL A 49 -9.56 -4.06 -6.90
C VAL A 49 -9.08 -5.51 -6.80
N SER A 50 -9.21 -6.31 -7.86
CA SER A 50 -8.72 -7.69 -7.92
C SER A 50 -7.22 -7.84 -7.65
N GLN A 51 -6.42 -6.78 -7.86
CA GLN A 51 -5.00 -6.76 -7.47
C GLN A 51 -4.80 -6.75 -5.95
N ILE A 52 -5.69 -6.08 -5.21
CA ILE A 52 -5.69 -6.07 -3.74
C ILE A 52 -6.15 -7.44 -3.23
N THR A 53 -7.18 -8.03 -3.85
CA THR A 53 -7.72 -9.34 -3.47
C THR A 53 -6.68 -10.45 -3.52
N ARG A 54 -5.86 -10.48 -4.57
CA ARG A 54 -4.79 -11.48 -4.78
C ARG A 54 -3.52 -11.23 -3.96
N ALA A 55 -3.44 -10.15 -3.20
CA ALA A 55 -2.22 -9.77 -2.50
C ALA A 55 -1.93 -10.71 -1.32
N ASP A 56 -0.71 -11.23 -1.23
CA ASP A 56 -0.21 -11.91 -0.03
C ASP A 56 0.35 -10.90 1.00
N VAL A 57 0.80 -9.74 0.52
CA VAL A 57 1.30 -8.63 1.33
C VAL A 57 0.80 -7.30 0.77
N LEU A 58 0.37 -6.40 1.64
CA LEU A 58 0.05 -5.02 1.29
C LEU A 58 1.22 -4.09 1.65
N PHE A 59 1.55 -3.14 0.77
CA PHE A 59 2.54 -2.10 1.07
C PHE A 59 2.05 -0.74 0.59
N MET A 60 2.21 0.29 1.42
CA MET A 60 1.91 1.67 1.06
C MET A 60 2.87 2.61 1.80
N GLY A 61 3.57 3.46 1.05
CA GLY A 61 4.50 4.43 1.61
C GLY A 61 3.82 5.72 2.05
N GLY A 62 4.63 6.71 2.44
CA GLY A 62 4.20 8.06 2.75
C GLY A 62 4.14 8.96 1.51
N ALA A 63 3.43 10.08 1.66
CA ALA A 63 3.32 11.13 0.67
C ALA A 63 3.34 12.50 1.33
N GLN A 64 3.43 13.54 0.50
CA GLN A 64 3.11 14.90 0.92
C GLN A 64 1.59 15.13 0.85
N ASP A 65 1.12 16.18 1.51
CA ASP A 65 -0.30 16.48 1.70
C ASP A 65 -1.12 16.48 0.39
N ARG A 66 -0.59 17.05 -0.70
CA ARG A 66 -1.29 17.11 -1.98
C ARG A 66 -1.54 15.72 -2.57
N GLN A 67 -0.52 14.86 -2.60
CA GLN A 67 -0.64 13.50 -3.11
C GLN A 67 -1.51 12.65 -2.19
N GLN A 68 -1.43 12.87 -0.88
CA GLN A 68 -2.28 12.20 0.09
C GLN A 68 -3.76 12.59 -0.11
N ASP A 69 -4.08 13.85 -0.38
CA ASP A 69 -5.44 14.29 -0.74
C ASP A 69 -5.93 13.71 -2.08
N MET A 70 -5.05 13.50 -3.06
CA MET A 70 -5.42 12.81 -4.30
C MET A 70 -5.76 11.33 -4.03
N VAL A 71 -4.95 10.67 -3.22
CA VAL A 71 -5.12 9.25 -2.87
C VAL A 71 -6.36 9.05 -1.99
N SER A 72 -6.67 9.97 -1.06
CA SER A 72 -7.83 9.85 -0.18
C SER A 72 -9.15 9.75 -0.94
N LYS A 73 -9.26 10.50 -2.04
CA LYS A 73 -10.46 10.50 -2.92
C LYS A 73 -10.61 9.19 -3.68
N ASP A 74 -9.50 8.61 -4.13
CA ASP A 74 -9.51 7.40 -4.93
C ASP A 74 -9.61 6.11 -4.09
N ILE A 75 -8.90 6.06 -2.97
CA ILE A 75 -8.88 4.87 -2.10
C ILE A 75 -10.24 4.65 -1.42
N ALA A 76 -11.10 5.68 -1.36
CA ALA A 76 -12.44 5.60 -0.79
C ALA A 76 -13.32 4.54 -1.48
N GLY A 77 -14.28 4.00 -0.74
CA GLY A 77 -15.19 2.95 -1.24
C GLY A 77 -14.50 1.59 -1.40
N LYS A 78 -14.61 0.99 -2.59
CA LYS A 78 -14.27 -0.43 -2.82
C LYS A 78 -12.82 -0.79 -2.51
N LYS A 79 -11.86 0.11 -2.74
CA LYS A 79 -10.44 -0.14 -2.43
C LYS A 79 -10.24 -0.23 -0.91
N THR A 80 -10.79 0.72 -0.15
CA THR A 80 -10.76 0.70 1.32
C THR A 80 -11.48 -0.54 1.88
N GLU A 81 -12.63 -0.91 1.33
CA GLU A 81 -13.36 -2.11 1.74
C GLU A 81 -12.52 -3.38 1.55
N GLU A 82 -11.87 -3.52 0.39
CA GLU A 82 -11.02 -4.68 0.12
C GLU A 82 -9.74 -4.69 0.97
N ILE A 83 -9.08 -3.53 1.14
CA ILE A 83 -7.91 -3.41 2.03
C ILE A 83 -8.29 -3.81 3.46
N ARG A 84 -9.42 -3.33 3.96
CA ARG A 84 -9.94 -3.71 5.28
C ARG A 84 -10.19 -5.22 5.35
N HIS A 85 -10.86 -5.79 4.35
CA HIS A 85 -11.13 -7.22 4.29
C HIS A 85 -9.84 -8.06 4.33
N LYS A 86 -8.81 -7.66 3.58
CA LYS A 86 -7.50 -8.33 3.57
C LYS A 86 -6.82 -8.27 4.93
N ILE A 87 -6.79 -7.10 5.57
CA ILE A 87 -6.20 -6.92 6.91
C ILE A 87 -6.95 -7.75 7.96
N GLU A 88 -8.29 -7.73 7.95
CA GLU A 88 -9.11 -8.50 8.91
C GLU A 88 -8.95 -10.02 8.74
N LYS A 89 -8.62 -10.49 7.53
CA LYS A 89 -8.25 -11.89 7.26
C LYS A 89 -6.82 -12.26 7.65
N GLY A 90 -6.05 -11.33 8.23
CA GLY A 90 -4.67 -11.56 8.64
C GLY A 90 -3.63 -11.42 7.52
N THR A 91 -3.98 -10.77 6.40
CA THR A 91 -2.99 -10.42 5.38
C THR A 91 -2.02 -9.40 5.97
N PRO A 92 -0.70 -9.69 6.00
CA PRO A 92 0.28 -8.75 6.54
C PRO A 92 0.36 -7.50 5.66
N GLY A 93 0.58 -6.35 6.29
CA GLY A 93 0.80 -5.10 5.59
C GLY A 93 1.82 -4.20 6.27
N LEU A 94 2.52 -3.41 5.46
CA LEU A 94 3.44 -2.36 5.92
C LEU A 94 2.97 -1.01 5.38
N PHE A 95 2.57 -0.14 6.30
CA PHE A 95 2.01 1.18 6.00
C PHE A 95 2.86 2.25 6.70
N ILE A 96 3.38 3.21 5.94
CA ILE A 96 4.39 4.18 6.43
C ILE A 96 3.81 5.60 6.39
N CYS A 97 4.01 6.36 7.48
CA CYS A 97 3.64 7.78 7.57
C CYS A 97 2.18 8.03 7.14
N GLY A 98 1.94 8.77 6.05
CA GLY A 98 0.61 9.05 5.50
C GLY A 98 -0.24 7.80 5.25
N ALA A 99 0.38 6.69 4.82
CA ALA A 99 -0.33 5.42 4.67
C ALA A 99 -0.84 4.84 6.00
N TYR A 100 -0.06 4.98 7.08
CA TYR A 100 -0.51 4.52 8.39
C TYR A 100 -1.71 5.34 8.88
N GLN A 101 -1.72 6.65 8.59
CA GLN A 101 -2.83 7.54 8.93
C GLN A 101 -4.14 7.14 8.22
N PHE A 102 -4.07 6.64 6.98
CA PHE A 102 -5.24 6.11 6.25
C PHE A 102 -5.89 4.89 6.92
N LEU A 103 -5.19 4.16 7.79
CA LEU A 103 -5.79 3.09 8.58
C LEU A 103 -6.67 3.62 9.72
N GLY A 104 -6.53 4.91 10.05
CA GLY A 104 -7.34 5.60 11.03
C GLY A 104 -8.73 5.99 10.50
N LYS A 105 -9.42 6.85 11.25
CA LYS A 105 -10.73 7.40 10.84
C LYS A 105 -10.60 8.65 9.99
N TYR A 106 -9.57 9.45 10.25
CA TYR A 106 -9.24 10.68 9.56
C TYR A 106 -7.82 11.11 9.92
N TYR A 107 -7.24 11.96 9.09
CA TYR A 107 -6.08 12.79 9.36
C TYR A 107 -6.51 14.26 9.39
N LYS A 108 -5.93 15.05 10.30
CA LYS A 108 -6.17 16.50 10.35
C LYS A 108 -4.87 17.21 9.98
N ALA A 109 -4.88 17.90 8.85
CA ALA A 109 -3.77 18.70 8.37
C ALA A 109 -3.52 19.92 9.26
N ALA A 110 -2.36 20.55 9.11
CA ALA A 110 -1.92 21.69 9.93
C ALA A 110 -2.85 22.91 9.80
N ASP A 111 -3.48 23.10 8.63
CA ASP A 111 -4.47 24.15 8.35
C ASP A 111 -5.87 23.85 8.95
N GLY A 112 -6.05 22.67 9.54
CA GLY A 112 -7.29 22.22 10.14
C GLY A 112 -8.18 21.37 9.22
N THR A 113 -7.82 21.22 7.94
CA THR A 113 -8.54 20.38 6.98
C THR A 113 -8.52 18.92 7.43
N LYS A 114 -9.66 18.22 7.30
CA LYS A 114 -9.75 16.78 7.59
C LYS A 114 -9.75 15.98 6.29
N ILE A 115 -8.91 14.96 6.24
CA ILE A 115 -8.75 13.99 5.16
C ILE A 115 -9.14 12.60 5.68
#